data_AF-A0A0F9J999-F1
#
_entry.id   AF-A0A0F9J999-F1
#
_cell.length_a   1.000
_cell.length_b   1.000
_cell.length_c   1.000
_cell.angle_alpha   90.00
_cell.angle_beta   90.00
_cell.angle_gamma   90.00
#
_symmetry.space_group_name_H-M   'P 1'
#
loop_
_entity.id
_entity.type
_entity.pdbx_description
1 polymer ?
#
loop_
_entity_poly.entity_id
_entity_poly.type
_entity_poly.pdbx_seq_one_letter_code
_entity_poly.pdbx_strand_id
1 'polypeptide(L)'
;MIRKDVVALWQVLNQLKNKEFDNFKFTYALAKNKRMLQSEIDTLQEVRQPSLAFQEYSQKRNEMLTRLSKKDEKGKPIIEDNLFVLENPDEASIEMEKFNEENKKVIDDNDIKEKNFKLLMDDEVEIKHYKVKLSNVPKKGLTPSQMEVLLVIIDEE
;
A
#
# COMPACT_ATOMS: atom_id res chain seq x y z
N MET A 1 -1.75 15.83 11.86
CA MET A 1 -2.62 15.14 10.85
C MET A 1 -2.43 13.64 11.04
N ILE A 2 -3.41 12.80 10.69
CA ILE A 2 -3.24 11.35 10.84
C ILE A 2 -2.36 10.80 9.70
N ARG A 3 -1.60 9.73 9.94
CA ARG A 3 -0.72 9.15 8.91
C ARG A 3 -1.47 8.64 7.67
N LYS A 4 -2.73 8.23 7.81
CA LYS A 4 -3.62 7.94 6.67
C LYS A 4 -3.74 9.13 5.71
N ASP A 5 -3.90 10.33 6.24
CA ASP A 5 -3.98 11.55 5.43
C ASP A 5 -2.65 11.87 4.75
N VAL A 6 -1.52 11.57 5.41
CA VAL A 6 -0.18 11.73 4.82
C VAL A 6 -0.03 10.84 3.60
N VAL A 7 -0.45 9.57 3.70
CA VAL A 7 -0.43 8.64 2.58
C VAL A 7 -1.39 9.09 1.47
N ALA A 8 -2.59 9.57 1.81
CA ALA A 8 -3.54 10.10 0.82
C ALA A 8 -2.96 11.31 0.07
N LEU A 9 -2.35 12.26 0.80
CA LEU A 9 -1.67 13.40 0.21
C LEU A 9 -0.53 12.96 -0.70
N TRP A 10 0.32 12.04 -0.24
CA TRP A 10 1.40 11.48 -1.04
C TRP A 10 0.91 10.84 -2.35
N GLN A 11 -0.21 10.10 -2.30
CA GLN A 11 -0.81 9.48 -3.49
C GLN A 11 -1.29 10.55 -4.48
N VAL A 12 -2.01 11.58 -4.01
CA VAL A 12 -2.45 12.70 -4.86
C VAL A 12 -1.25 13.41 -5.47
N LEU A 13 -0.21 13.72 -4.70
CA LEU A 13 1.01 14.35 -5.21
C LEU A 13 1.72 13.50 -6.28
N ASN A 14 1.67 12.16 -6.18
CA ASN A 14 2.20 11.28 -7.21
C ASN A 14 1.36 11.27 -8.48
N GLN A 15 0.03 11.24 -8.36
CA GLN A 15 -0.87 11.32 -9.51
C GLN A 15 -0.67 12.63 -10.29
N LEU A 16 -0.41 13.73 -9.58
CA LEU A 16 -0.22 15.05 -10.16
C LEU A 16 1.21 15.30 -10.68
N LYS A 17 2.17 14.41 -10.42
CA LYS A 17 3.59 14.59 -10.79
C LYS A 17 3.80 14.81 -12.29
N ASN A 18 3.06 14.07 -13.11
CA ASN A 18 3.21 14.09 -14.57
C ASN A 18 2.21 15.05 -15.24
N LYS A 19 1.44 15.80 -14.45
CA LYS A 19 0.47 16.74 -14.96
C LYS A 19 1.11 18.10 -15.12
N GLU A 20 0.96 18.67 -16.31
CA GLU A 20 1.40 20.03 -16.59
C GLU A 20 0.37 21.01 -16.05
N PHE A 21 0.86 21.98 -15.28
CA PHE A 21 0.09 23.09 -14.76
C PHE A 21 0.78 24.40 -15.14
N ASP A 22 0.00 25.36 -15.61
CA ASP A 22 0.52 26.68 -16.03
C ASP A 22 1.08 27.51 -14.86
N ASN A 23 0.75 27.13 -13.61
CA ASN A 23 1.20 27.85 -12.42
C ASN A 23 2.43 27.21 -11.77
N PHE A 24 3.60 27.82 -11.99
CA PHE A 24 4.87 27.36 -11.42
C PHE A 24 4.90 27.35 -9.88
N LYS A 25 4.18 28.26 -9.19
CA LYS A 25 4.14 28.29 -7.72
C LYS A 25 3.40 27.08 -7.16
N PHE A 26 2.30 26.69 -7.82
CA PHE A 26 1.58 25.47 -7.47
C PHE A 26 2.42 24.23 -7.72
N THR A 27 3.02 24.11 -8.90
CA THR A 27 3.92 22.99 -9.22
C THR A 27 5.08 22.89 -8.23
N TYR A 28 5.67 24.02 -7.84
CA TYR A 28 6.70 24.07 -6.79
C TYR A 28 6.17 23.57 -5.43
N ALA A 29 4.98 24.01 -5.03
CA ALA A 29 4.36 23.57 -3.78
C ALA A 29 4.11 22.06 -3.75
N LEU A 30 3.62 21.48 -4.84
CA LEU A 30 3.44 20.03 -4.97
C LEU A 30 4.78 19.29 -4.82
N ALA A 31 5.81 19.74 -5.54
CA ALA A 31 7.14 19.13 -5.49
C ALA A 31 7.81 19.27 -4.11
N LYS A 32 7.64 20.42 -3.45
CA LYS A 32 8.22 20.68 -2.13
C LYS A 32 7.55 19.82 -1.06
N ASN A 33 6.21 19.78 -1.02
CA ASN A 33 5.49 18.92 -0.09
C ASN A 33 5.79 17.45 -0.33
N LYS A 34 5.89 17.03 -1.59
CA LYS A 34 6.30 15.66 -1.90
C LYS A 34 7.64 15.34 -1.23
N ARG A 35 8.67 16.16 -1.44
CA ARG A 35 9.98 15.95 -0.79
C ARG A 35 9.90 15.92 0.75
N MET A 36 9.00 16.70 1.36
CA MET A 36 8.82 16.73 2.82
C MET A 36 8.17 15.44 3.35
N LEU A 37 7.27 14.82 2.58
CA LEU A 37 6.60 13.58 2.98
C LEU A 37 7.45 12.33 2.74
N GLN A 38 8.46 12.41 1.86
CA GLN A 38 9.22 11.25 1.37
C GLN A 38 9.75 10.36 2.51
N SER A 39 10.43 10.94 3.50
CA SER A 39 11.04 10.15 4.59
C SER A 39 10.01 9.42 5.45
N GLU A 40 8.85 10.05 5.71
CA GLU A 40 7.77 9.41 6.47
C GLU A 40 7.18 8.25 5.66
N ILE A 41 6.97 8.44 4.35
CA ILE A 41 6.46 7.40 3.46
C ILE A 41 7.46 6.24 3.35
N ASP A 42 8.76 6.52 3.23
CA ASP A 42 9.80 5.49 3.18
C ASP A 42 9.82 4.68 4.47
N THR A 43 9.77 5.35 5.63
CA THR A 43 9.69 4.69 6.94
C THR A 43 8.45 3.80 7.04
N LEU A 44 7.29 4.28 6.61
CA LEU A 44 6.05 3.50 6.61
C LEU A 44 6.14 2.29 5.67
N GLN A 45 6.78 2.42 4.52
CA GLN A 45 6.98 1.33 3.59
C GLN A 45 7.91 0.26 4.15
N GLU A 46 9.02 0.67 4.78
CA GLU A 46 9.99 -0.23 5.42
C GLU A 46 9.34 -1.01 6.56
N VAL A 47 8.62 -0.32 7.46
CA VAL A 47 7.92 -0.97 8.58
C VAL A 47 6.86 -1.95 8.06
N ARG A 48 6.17 -1.61 6.97
CA ARG A 48 5.14 -2.48 6.36
C ARG A 48 5.71 -3.75 5.73
N GLN A 49 6.98 -3.79 5.32
CA GLN A 49 7.53 -4.96 4.64
C GLN A 49 7.39 -6.23 5.49
N PRO A 50 6.91 -7.37 4.94
CA PRO A 50 6.85 -8.62 5.70
C PRO A 50 8.25 -9.05 6.15
N SER A 51 8.34 -9.74 7.29
CA SER A 51 9.60 -10.31 7.76
C SER A 51 10.12 -11.37 6.79
N LEU A 52 11.45 -11.60 6.77
CA LEU A 52 12.04 -12.64 5.93
C LEU A 52 11.40 -14.01 6.17
N ALA A 53 11.13 -14.36 7.44
CA ALA A 53 10.43 -15.60 7.79
C ALA A 53 9.04 -15.70 7.16
N PHE A 54 8.27 -14.61 7.13
CA PHE A 54 6.95 -14.60 6.52
C PHE A 54 7.01 -14.63 4.98
N GLN A 55 8.04 -14.01 4.39
CA GLN A 55 8.31 -14.10 2.95
C GLN A 55 8.62 -15.54 2.54
N GLU A 56 9.50 -16.23 3.28
CA GLU A 56 9.82 -17.65 3.06
C GLU A 56 8.59 -18.54 3.24
N TYR A 57 7.79 -18.29 4.28
CA TYR A 57 6.51 -18.98 4.48
C TYR A 57 5.57 -18.78 3.28
N SER A 58 5.42 -17.54 2.80
CA SER A 58 4.55 -17.21 1.66
C SER A 58 5.02 -17.88 0.38
N GLN A 59 6.33 -17.96 0.15
CA GLN A 59 6.91 -18.68 -0.97
C GLN A 59 6.61 -20.18 -0.90
N LYS A 60 6.91 -20.82 0.24
CA LYS A 60 6.62 -22.25 0.44
C LYS A 60 5.14 -22.57 0.30
N ARG A 61 4.27 -21.69 0.81
CA ARG A 61 2.82 -21.80 0.65
C ARG A 61 2.41 -21.77 -0.83
N ASN A 62 2.97 -20.85 -1.61
CA ASN A 62 2.68 -20.76 -3.04
C ASN A 62 3.20 -21.98 -3.82
N GLU A 63 4.38 -22.49 -3.47
CA GLU A 63 4.93 -23.72 -4.06
C GLU A 63 4.05 -24.94 -3.75
N MET A 64 3.57 -25.04 -2.50
CA MET A 64 2.63 -26.08 -2.08
C MET A 64 1.30 -25.99 -2.85
N LEU A 65 0.69 -24.80 -2.93
CA LEU A 65 -0.55 -24.59 -3.70
C LEU A 65 -0.37 -24.91 -5.19
N THR A 66 0.77 -24.54 -5.77
CA THR A 66 1.14 -24.88 -7.15
C THR A 66 1.22 -26.40 -7.34
N ARG A 67 1.84 -27.12 -6.40
CA ARG A 67 1.95 -28.58 -6.44
C ARG A 67 0.59 -29.26 -6.32
N LEU A 68 -0.30 -28.73 -5.47
CA LEU A 68 -1.63 -29.27 -5.20
C LEU A 68 -2.70 -28.86 -6.23
N SER A 69 -2.35 -27.96 -7.15
CA SER A 69 -3.26 -27.47 -8.18
C SER A 69 -3.44 -28.45 -9.34
N LYS A 70 -4.65 -28.48 -9.90
CA LYS A 70 -4.91 -29.05 -11.22
C LYS A 70 -4.07 -28.34 -12.25
N LYS A 71 -3.53 -29.10 -13.19
CA LYS A 71 -2.71 -28.59 -14.28
C LYS A 71 -3.48 -28.63 -15.59
N ASP A 72 -3.24 -27.63 -16.44
CA ASP A 72 -3.70 -27.60 -17.81
C ASP A 72 -2.90 -28.57 -18.70
N GLU A 73 -3.26 -28.65 -19.98
CA GLU A 73 -2.58 -29.48 -20.99
C GLU A 73 -1.09 -29.11 -21.19
N LYS A 74 -0.66 -27.93 -20.71
CA LYS A 74 0.72 -27.45 -20.78
C LYS A 74 1.47 -27.63 -19.45
N GLY A 75 0.85 -28.30 -18.47
CA GLY A 75 1.43 -28.56 -17.15
C GLY A 75 1.42 -27.36 -16.21
N LYS A 76 0.66 -26.29 -16.52
CA LYS A 76 0.56 -25.09 -15.67
C LYS A 76 -0.66 -25.16 -14.75
N PRO A 77 -0.58 -24.63 -13.52
CA PRO A 77 -1.72 -24.52 -12.63
C PRO A 77 -2.93 -23.84 -13.27
N ILE A 78 -4.11 -24.42 -13.09
CA ILE A 78 -5.38 -23.79 -13.44
C ILE A 78 -5.73 -22.81 -12.32
N ILE A 79 -5.97 -21.55 -12.70
CA ILE A 79 -6.34 -20.46 -11.78
C ILE A 79 -7.69 -19.91 -12.22
N GLU A 80 -8.68 -19.96 -11.34
CA GLU A 80 -10.02 -19.41 -11.52
C GLU A 80 -10.29 -18.40 -10.40
N ASP A 81 -10.81 -17.22 -10.72
CA ASP A 81 -11.10 -16.15 -9.75
C ASP A 81 -9.92 -15.80 -8.81
N ASN A 82 -8.69 -15.81 -9.34
CA ASN A 82 -7.43 -15.63 -8.60
C ASN A 82 -7.15 -16.71 -7.53
N LEU A 83 -7.78 -17.88 -7.64
CA LEU A 83 -7.57 -19.02 -6.76
C LEU A 83 -7.05 -20.23 -7.54
N PHE A 84 -6.16 -21.01 -6.93
CA PHE A 84 -5.71 -22.28 -7.49
C PHE A 84 -6.86 -23.29 -7.47
N VAL A 85 -7.18 -23.89 -8.62
CA VAL A 85 -8.11 -25.01 -8.66
C VAL A 85 -7.37 -26.25 -8.16
N LEU A 86 -7.77 -26.79 -7.01
CA LEU A 86 -7.07 -27.90 -6.36
C LEU A 86 -7.43 -29.25 -6.98
N GLU A 87 -6.45 -30.14 -7.11
CA GLU A 87 -6.63 -31.48 -7.67
C GLU A 87 -7.45 -32.37 -6.74
N ASN A 88 -7.07 -32.40 -5.46
CA ASN A 88 -7.79 -33.06 -4.39
C ASN A 88 -8.01 -32.08 -3.23
N PRO A 89 -9.17 -31.41 -3.14
CA PRO A 89 -9.42 -30.38 -2.14
C PRO A 89 -9.30 -30.87 -0.69
N ASP A 90 -9.73 -32.10 -0.39
CA ASP A 90 -9.72 -32.63 0.97
C ASP A 90 -8.28 -32.92 1.45
N GLU A 91 -7.48 -33.58 0.64
CA GLU A 91 -6.05 -33.81 0.93
C GLU A 91 -5.27 -32.50 1.00
N ALA A 92 -5.57 -31.56 0.10
CA ALA A 92 -4.96 -30.24 0.10
C ALA A 92 -5.32 -29.45 1.37
N SER A 93 -6.54 -29.58 1.88
CA SER A 93 -6.95 -28.95 3.15
C SER A 93 -6.15 -29.50 4.33
N ILE A 94 -6.00 -30.82 4.42
CA ILE A 94 -5.23 -31.48 5.49
C ILE A 94 -3.76 -31.04 5.44
N GLU A 95 -3.16 -31.00 4.24
CA GLU A 95 -1.77 -30.57 4.09
C GLU A 95 -1.59 -29.09 4.43
N MET A 96 -2.53 -28.23 4.02
CA MET A 96 -2.52 -26.82 4.37
C MET A 96 -2.68 -26.58 5.86
N GLU A 97 -3.57 -27.30 6.54
CA GLU A 97 -3.75 -27.21 7.99
C GLU A 97 -2.44 -27.56 8.71
N LYS A 98 -1.84 -28.70 8.37
CA LYS A 98 -0.56 -29.11 8.95
C LYS A 98 0.55 -28.09 8.68
N PHE A 99 0.66 -27.60 7.45
CA PHE A 99 1.64 -26.58 7.09
C PHE A 99 1.43 -25.28 7.88
N ASN A 100 0.18 -24.85 8.07
CA ASN A 100 -0.13 -23.67 8.87
C ASN A 100 0.15 -23.88 10.36
N GLU A 101 -0.12 -25.07 10.91
CA GLU A 101 0.22 -25.42 12.29
C GLU A 101 1.74 -25.38 12.53
N GLU A 102 2.52 -25.95 11.62
CA GLU A 102 3.99 -25.94 11.67
C GLU A 102 4.56 -24.51 11.59
N ASN A 103 3.88 -23.61 10.88
CA ASN A 103 4.29 -22.22 10.69
C ASN A 103 3.50 -21.23 11.54
N LYS A 104 2.71 -21.70 12.52
CA LYS A 104 1.76 -20.89 13.29
C LYS A 104 2.39 -19.64 13.88
N LYS A 105 3.58 -19.78 14.47
CA LYS A 105 4.30 -18.65 15.06
C LYS A 105 4.59 -17.54 14.03
N VAL A 106 4.99 -17.90 12.80
CA VAL A 106 5.30 -16.93 11.74
C VAL A 106 4.03 -16.22 11.26
N ILE A 107 2.91 -16.94 11.20
CA ILE A 107 1.59 -16.40 10.86
C ILE A 107 1.12 -15.42 11.96
N ASP A 108 1.13 -15.87 13.22
CA ASP A 108 0.71 -15.08 14.37
C ASP A 108 1.57 -13.80 14.52
N ASP A 109 2.89 -13.91 14.36
CA ASP A 109 3.81 -12.76 14.40
C ASP A 109 3.49 -11.73 13.29
N ASN A 110 3.13 -12.20 12.08
CA ASN A 110 2.71 -11.31 10.99
C ASN A 110 1.35 -10.65 11.27
N ASP A 111 0.38 -11.40 11.80
CA ASP A 111 -0.95 -10.86 12.14
C ASP A 111 -0.85 -9.76 13.21
N ILE A 112 0.01 -9.96 14.22
CA ILE A 112 0.29 -8.94 15.24
C ILE A 112 0.94 -7.71 14.58
N LYS A 113 1.92 -7.92 13.70
CA LYS A 113 2.57 -6.83 12.97
C LYS A 113 1.57 -6.03 12.14
N GLU A 114 0.66 -6.68 11.41
CA GLU A 114 -0.37 -6.01 10.63
C GLU A 114 -1.33 -5.19 11.49
N LYS A 115 -1.74 -5.73 12.65
CA LYS A 115 -2.56 -4.99 13.61
C LYS A 115 -1.85 -3.76 14.14
N ASN A 116 -0.58 -3.90 14.53
CA ASN A 116 0.24 -2.77 15.01
C ASN A 116 0.44 -1.72 13.93
N PHE A 117 0.65 -2.13 12.67
CA PHE A 117 0.75 -1.19 11.56
C PHE A 117 -0.56 -0.44 11.31
N LYS A 118 -1.72 -1.11 11.41
CA LYS A 118 -3.03 -0.45 11.32
C LYS A 118 -3.21 0.62 12.40
N LEU A 119 -2.82 0.32 13.64
CA LEU A 119 -2.85 1.29 14.74
C LEU A 119 -1.91 2.48 14.48
N LEU A 120 -0.67 2.22 14.04
CA LEU A 120 0.30 3.27 13.68
C LEU A 120 -0.24 4.24 12.62
N MET A 121 -1.05 3.74 11.68
CA MET A 121 -1.64 4.56 10.62
C MET A 121 -2.72 5.52 11.12
N ASP A 122 -3.34 5.22 12.26
CA ASP A 122 -4.33 6.06 12.93
C ASP A 122 -3.71 7.11 13.86
N ASP A 123 -2.44 6.94 14.22
CA ASP A 123 -1.71 7.90 15.03
C ASP A 123 -1.44 9.21 14.29
N GLU A 124 -1.35 10.29 15.07
CA GLU A 124 -0.99 11.61 14.56
C GLU A 124 0.50 11.73 14.27
N VAL A 125 0.81 12.51 13.23
CA VAL A 125 2.16 12.96 12.90
C VAL A 125 2.14 14.46 12.61
N GLU A 126 3.18 15.14 13.09
CA GLU A 126 3.40 16.55 12.83
C GLU A 126 4.27 16.72 11.60
N ILE A 127 3.67 17.22 10.51
CA ILE A 127 4.39 17.57 9.28
C ILE A 127 4.10 19.01 8.92
N LYS A 128 5.15 19.82 8.88
CA LYS A 128 5.05 21.23 8.48
C LYS A 128 5.03 21.34 6.95
N HIS A 129 3.83 21.42 6.38
CA HIS A 129 3.63 21.58 4.95
C HIS A 129 4.07 22.94 4.42
N TYR A 130 4.53 22.94 3.17
CA TYR A 130 4.69 24.17 2.40
C TYR A 130 3.31 24.63 1.90
N LYS A 131 2.89 25.82 2.29
CA LYS A 131 1.58 26.37 1.94
C LYS A 131 1.60 27.09 0.59
N VAL A 132 0.50 27.00 -0.16
CA VAL A 132 0.29 27.72 -1.42
C VAL A 132 -1.04 28.47 -1.40
N LYS A 133 -1.01 29.76 -1.75
CA LYS A 133 -2.23 30.56 -1.83
C LYS A 133 -3.23 29.97 -2.81
N LEU A 134 -4.51 30.00 -2.46
CA LEU A 134 -5.62 29.55 -3.32
C LEU A 134 -5.59 30.21 -4.71
N SER A 135 -5.17 31.49 -4.79
CA SER A 135 -5.01 32.21 -6.07
C SER A 135 -3.99 31.59 -7.03
N ASN A 136 -3.06 30.78 -6.53
CA ASN A 136 -2.09 30.05 -7.36
C ASN A 136 -2.57 28.65 -7.75
N VAL A 137 -3.67 28.16 -7.17
CA VAL A 137 -4.22 26.84 -7.49
C VAL A 137 -4.91 26.89 -8.86
N PRO A 138 -4.63 25.93 -9.76
CA PRO A 138 -5.24 25.92 -11.09
C PRO A 138 -6.75 25.68 -11.00
N LYS A 139 -7.52 26.48 -11.75
CA LYS A 139 -9.00 26.40 -11.79
C LYS A 139 -9.53 25.15 -12.51
N LYS A 140 -8.68 24.46 -13.26
CA LYS A 140 -9.01 23.27 -14.05
C LYS A 140 -7.93 22.20 -13.86
N GLY A 141 -8.29 20.96 -14.12
CA GLY A 141 -7.35 19.84 -14.05
C GLY A 141 -7.16 19.23 -12.66
N LEU A 142 -7.98 19.60 -11.68
CA LEU A 142 -8.07 18.89 -10.40
C LEU A 142 -9.46 18.31 -10.25
N THR A 143 -9.56 17.07 -9.78
CA THR A 143 -10.84 16.49 -9.38
C THR A 143 -11.25 17.02 -8.00
N PRO A 144 -12.55 16.99 -7.64
CA PRO A 144 -12.99 17.37 -6.30
C PRO A 144 -12.26 16.61 -5.19
N SER A 145 -12.07 15.30 -5.34
CA SER A 145 -11.35 14.46 -4.37
C SER A 145 -9.87 14.83 -4.24
N GLN A 146 -9.22 15.24 -5.34
CA GLN A 146 -7.84 15.75 -5.26
C GLN A 146 -7.79 17.08 -4.53
N MET A 147 -8.77 17.96 -4.75
CA MET A 147 -8.84 19.25 -4.08
C MET A 147 -8.99 19.10 -2.56
N GLU A 148 -9.90 18.22 -2.12
CA GLU A 148 -10.15 17.96 -0.70
C GLU A 148 -8.87 17.56 0.05
N VAL A 149 -8.08 16.66 -0.54
CA VAL A 149 -6.79 16.24 0.04
C VAL A 149 -5.75 17.37 0.02
N LEU A 150 -5.77 18.23 -1.02
CA LEU A 150 -4.82 19.34 -1.15
C LEU A 150 -5.13 20.52 -0.23
N LEU A 151 -6.32 20.61 0.38
CA LEU A 151 -6.66 21.69 1.32
C LEU A 151 -5.63 21.82 2.45
N VAL A 152 -5.04 20.70 2.89
CA VAL A 152 -3.99 20.70 3.91
C VAL A 152 -2.73 21.48 3.51
N ILE A 153 -2.48 21.70 2.22
CA ILE A 153 -1.35 22.49 1.71
C ILE A 153 -1.78 23.82 1.07
N ILE A 154 -3.08 24.09 0.96
CA ILE A 154 -3.59 25.35 0.45
C ILE A 154 -3.74 26.34 1.61
N ASP A 155 -3.47 27.60 1.31
CA ASP A 155 -3.72 28.74 2.18
C ASP A 155 -4.88 29.55 1.59
N GLU A 156 -5.91 29.79 2.40
CA GLU A 156 -7.12 30.51 1.97
C GLU A 156 -6.91 32.04 1.96
N GLU A 157 -5.80 32.54 2.54
CA GLU A 157 -5.36 33.94 2.55
C GLU A 157 -4.28 34.29 1.49
#